data_AF-A0A9E8N3S4-F1
#
_entry.id   AF-A0A9E8N3S4-F1
#
_cell.length_a   1.000
_cell.length_b   1.000
_cell.length_c   1.000
_cell.angle_alpha   90.00
_cell.angle_beta   90.00
_cell.angle_gamma   90.00
#
_symmetry.space_group_name_H-M   'P 1'
#
loop_
_entity.id
_entity.type
_entity.pdbx_description
1 polymer ?
#
loop_
_entity_poly.entity_id
_entity_poly.type
_entity_poly.pdbx_seq_one_letter_code
_entity_poly.pdbx_strand_id
1 'polypeptide(L)'
;MSPKIKNSPFLLNHNTFRFVLVGSIVIGGFLFFGIGKASAAQIKILSDSRHAYSRIISVINQLLGKGHVGTDIIVDSTNMGSFFIPNVNCTLNASATNYDHNGDPVRSRAPYQLFTTSAQGYRGDSDSEYNLSASHDLAHNFAYTSVLPVGTPPPAFHIAPGGDGWHSGAGIEWTLDCSVFDCRTLSALTAENAGIMTAMRYNHPTWNWFDTKAALRQTATNWKTGYNPNSYGFGTVNYVTANALRDNQLSLQPPEAIAETNFLGAILFHLYPFKQTRRVKEVLFQFGNAPSFHGSELTISQIQALGGTKVMEYSGITSQTFAPLTTGINNAYFVWFTADNANDNAASFSRIDTYSVLGPLNQVAI
;
A
#
# COMPACT_ATOMS: atom_id res chain seq x y z
N MET A 1 16.35 -53.09 -44.98
CA MET A 1 14.90 -53.40 -45.06
C MET A 1 14.59 -54.52 -44.08
N SER A 2 13.83 -54.17 -43.02
CA SER A 2 13.22 -55.02 -41.98
C SER A 2 13.99 -56.24 -41.43
N PRO A 3 14.46 -56.19 -40.16
CA PRO A 3 14.65 -57.39 -39.36
C PRO A 3 13.66 -57.42 -38.19
N LYS A 4 12.70 -58.36 -38.23
CA LYS A 4 12.00 -58.85 -37.03
C LYS A 4 12.91 -59.87 -36.34
N ILE A 5 13.51 -59.47 -35.23
CA ILE A 5 14.30 -60.34 -34.35
C ILE A 5 13.35 -61.10 -33.43
N LYS A 6 13.54 -62.42 -33.40
CA LYS A 6 12.83 -63.40 -32.59
C LYS A 6 13.20 -63.27 -31.11
N ASN A 7 12.19 -63.55 -30.29
CA ASN A 7 12.16 -63.56 -28.83
C ASN A 7 13.19 -64.46 -28.17
N SER A 8 13.75 -63.96 -27.06
CA SER A 8 13.96 -64.57 -25.72
C SER A 8 15.04 -63.77 -24.97
N PRO A 9 15.27 -63.95 -23.66
CA PRO A 9 14.41 -64.07 -22.47
C PRO A 9 14.84 -63.05 -21.37
N PHE A 10 14.14 -62.91 -20.23
CA PHE A 10 14.77 -62.89 -18.88
C PHE A 10 13.78 -62.61 -17.74
N LEU A 11 14.14 -63.16 -16.58
CA LEU A 11 13.48 -63.19 -15.27
C LEU A 11 13.31 -61.82 -14.60
N LEU A 12 12.27 -61.68 -13.76
CA LEU A 12 12.46 -61.19 -12.39
C LEU A 12 11.28 -61.56 -11.48
N ASN A 13 11.67 -61.99 -10.28
CA ASN A 13 10.90 -62.57 -9.19
C ASN A 13 10.66 -61.49 -8.14
N HIS A 14 9.45 -61.30 -7.61
CA HIS A 14 9.23 -60.72 -6.27
C HIS A 14 7.84 -61.07 -5.72
N ASN A 15 7.88 -61.70 -4.54
CA ASN A 15 6.78 -62.07 -3.67
C ASN A 15 6.20 -60.85 -2.91
N THR A 16 5.09 -61.14 -2.19
CA THR A 16 4.53 -60.46 -1.00
C THR A 16 3.70 -59.18 -1.20
N PHE A 17 2.62 -58.89 -0.46
CA PHE A 17 2.08 -59.37 0.83
C PHE A 17 0.56 -59.02 0.89
N ARG A 18 -0.30 -59.90 1.41
CA ARG A 18 -1.74 -59.64 1.65
C ARG A 18 -2.02 -59.43 3.15
N PHE A 19 -2.81 -58.39 3.44
CA PHE A 19 -3.77 -58.16 4.54
C PHE A 19 -3.66 -58.93 5.88
N VAL A 20 -3.52 -58.17 6.98
CA VAL A 20 -4.18 -58.46 8.27
C VAL A 20 -4.62 -57.14 8.92
N LEU A 21 -5.91 -57.07 9.26
CA LEU A 21 -6.58 -56.03 10.03
C LEU A 21 -6.82 -56.58 11.44
N VAL A 22 -6.17 -56.06 12.48
CA VAL A 22 -6.59 -56.22 13.89
C VAL A 22 -6.19 -55.00 14.70
N GLY A 23 -7.21 -54.28 15.18
CA GLY A 23 -7.33 -53.74 16.55
C GLY A 23 -6.28 -52.76 17.08
N SER A 24 -6.64 -51.47 17.13
CA SER A 24 -6.31 -50.57 18.24
C SER A 24 -7.18 -49.31 18.19
N ILE A 25 -8.27 -49.32 18.95
CA ILE A 25 -9.00 -48.11 19.36
C ILE A 25 -8.11 -47.45 20.42
N VAL A 26 -7.42 -46.37 20.06
CA VAL A 26 -6.80 -45.44 21.01
C VAL A 26 -7.68 -44.20 21.07
N ILE A 27 -8.48 -44.13 22.12
CA ILE A 27 -9.12 -42.91 22.60
C ILE A 27 -7.98 -42.02 23.13
N GLY A 28 -7.42 -41.20 22.23
CA GLY A 28 -6.55 -40.10 22.58
C GLY A 28 -7.41 -38.87 22.78
N GLY A 29 -7.67 -38.50 24.03
CA GLY A 29 -8.35 -37.27 24.39
C GLY A 29 -7.65 -36.08 23.74
N PHE A 30 -8.37 -35.41 22.84
CA PHE A 30 -8.04 -34.07 22.38
C PHE A 30 -8.13 -33.13 23.59
N LEU A 31 -7.03 -33.00 24.32
CA LEU A 31 -6.77 -31.82 25.12
C LEU A 31 -6.52 -30.68 24.14
N PHE A 32 -7.61 -30.05 23.69
CA PHE A 32 -7.61 -28.68 23.19
C PHE A 32 -7.18 -27.78 24.35
N PHE A 33 -5.88 -27.74 24.63
CA PHE A 33 -5.31 -26.57 25.29
C PHE A 33 -5.46 -25.44 24.30
N GLY A 34 -6.46 -24.60 24.57
CA GLY A 34 -6.66 -23.33 23.90
C GLY A 34 -5.36 -22.53 23.99
N ILE A 35 -4.59 -22.59 22.90
CA ILE A 35 -3.73 -21.49 22.53
C ILE A 35 -4.73 -20.37 22.29
N GLY A 36 -4.93 -19.52 23.29
CA GLY A 36 -5.68 -18.30 23.10
C GLY A 36 -5.05 -17.59 21.90
N LYS A 37 -5.73 -17.65 20.75
CA LYS A 37 -5.46 -16.69 19.68
C LYS A 37 -5.62 -15.36 20.40
N ALA A 38 -4.52 -14.64 20.61
CA ALA A 38 -4.59 -13.24 20.92
C ALA A 38 -5.57 -12.67 19.89
N SER A 39 -6.71 -12.16 20.34
CA SER A 39 -7.65 -11.52 19.45
C SER A 39 -6.83 -10.51 18.67
N ALA A 40 -6.82 -10.62 17.34
CA ALA A 40 -6.21 -9.59 16.51
C ALA A 40 -6.72 -8.24 17.02
N ALA A 41 -5.82 -7.26 17.17
CA ALA A 41 -6.20 -5.94 17.63
C ALA A 41 -7.33 -5.43 16.71
N GLN A 42 -8.39 -4.87 17.32
CA GLN A 42 -9.52 -4.37 16.55
C GLN A 42 -9.06 -3.36 15.50
N ILE A 43 -9.64 -3.43 14.30
CA ILE A 43 -9.41 -2.42 13.27
C ILE A 43 -10.32 -1.23 13.57
N LYS A 44 -9.76 -0.04 13.75
CA LYS A 44 -10.53 1.15 14.18
C LYS A 44 -10.57 2.21 13.09
N ILE A 45 -11.77 2.57 12.66
CA ILE A 45 -12.04 3.52 11.59
C ILE A 45 -12.75 4.75 12.13
N LEU A 46 -12.27 5.94 11.78
CA LEU A 46 -12.90 7.21 12.12
C LEU A 46 -13.49 7.86 10.86
N SER A 47 -14.82 7.89 10.80
CA SER A 47 -15.55 8.57 9.74
C SER A 47 -15.73 10.05 10.07
N ASP A 48 -15.48 10.94 9.11
CA ASP A 48 -15.74 12.38 9.24
C ASP A 48 -17.23 12.76 9.31
N SER A 49 -18.10 11.89 8.82
CA SER A 49 -19.54 12.15 8.78
C SER A 49 -20.37 10.90 9.04
N ARG A 50 -21.62 11.12 9.44
CA ARG A 50 -22.62 10.04 9.57
C ARG A 50 -23.03 9.45 8.23
N HIS A 51 -22.98 10.24 7.15
CA HIS A 51 -23.29 9.75 5.82
C HIS A 51 -22.20 8.80 5.28
N ALA A 52 -20.92 9.11 5.52
CA ALA A 52 -19.82 8.21 5.17
C ALA A 52 -19.82 6.94 6.06
N TYR A 53 -20.18 7.08 7.33
CA TYR A 53 -20.25 5.99 8.30
C TYR A 53 -21.05 4.78 7.83
N SER A 54 -22.32 4.99 7.44
CA SER A 54 -23.22 3.89 7.07
C SER A 54 -22.74 3.15 5.81
N ARG A 55 -22.05 3.86 4.91
CA ARG A 55 -21.47 3.30 3.69
C ARG A 55 -20.23 2.47 3.95
N ILE A 56 -19.33 2.93 4.83
CA ILE A 56 -18.19 2.12 5.30
C ILE A 56 -18.68 0.76 5.80
N ILE A 57 -19.70 0.76 6.66
CA ILE A 57 -20.30 -0.47 7.20
C ILE A 57 -20.96 -1.31 6.11
N SER A 58 -21.67 -0.69 5.17
CA SER A 58 -22.29 -1.39 4.06
C SER A 58 -21.26 -2.18 3.25
N VAL A 59 -20.13 -1.54 2.91
CA VAL A 59 -19.04 -2.19 2.16
C VAL A 59 -18.36 -3.28 2.97
N ILE A 60 -18.07 -3.06 4.25
CA ILE A 60 -17.52 -4.10 5.13
C ILE A 60 -18.45 -5.31 5.14
N ASN A 61 -19.75 -5.11 5.33
CA ASN A 61 -20.74 -6.18 5.34
C ASN A 61 -20.88 -6.87 3.96
N GLN A 62 -20.76 -6.13 2.87
CA GLN A 62 -20.78 -6.67 1.52
C GLN A 62 -19.57 -7.58 1.26
N LEU A 63 -18.39 -7.22 1.77
CA LEU A 63 -17.14 -7.91 1.47
C LEU A 63 -16.76 -9.02 2.46
N LEU A 64 -17.12 -8.86 3.74
CA LEU A 64 -16.80 -9.82 4.82
C LEU A 64 -18.02 -10.58 5.34
N GLY A 65 -19.23 -10.10 5.05
CA GLY A 65 -20.46 -10.56 5.70
C GLY A 65 -20.79 -9.75 6.97
N LYS A 66 -21.96 -10.01 7.55
CA LYS A 66 -22.40 -9.34 8.78
C LYS A 66 -21.73 -9.93 10.02
N GLY A 67 -21.57 -9.12 11.06
CA GLY A 67 -21.10 -9.55 12.38
C GLY A 67 -19.68 -9.13 12.73
N HIS A 68 -19.00 -8.39 11.84
CA HIS A 68 -17.65 -7.87 12.08
C HIS A 68 -17.61 -6.47 12.69
N VAL A 69 -18.60 -5.64 12.34
CA VAL A 69 -18.68 -4.26 12.84
C VAL A 69 -19.23 -4.25 14.26
N GLY A 70 -18.52 -3.58 15.17
CA GLY A 70 -18.80 -3.51 16.60
C GLY A 70 -18.09 -4.59 17.43
N THR A 71 -17.42 -5.53 16.78
CA THR A 71 -16.69 -6.65 17.41
C THR A 71 -15.20 -6.54 17.14
N ASP A 72 -14.77 -6.85 15.93
CA ASP A 72 -13.38 -6.89 15.45
C ASP A 72 -13.04 -5.67 14.59
N ILE A 73 -14.06 -5.03 14.01
CA ILE A 73 -13.94 -3.75 13.32
C ILE A 73 -14.80 -2.72 14.06
N ILE A 74 -14.17 -1.64 14.50
CA ILE A 74 -14.84 -0.51 15.11
C ILE A 74 -14.92 0.61 14.07
N VAL A 75 -16.12 1.08 13.78
CA VAL A 75 -16.34 2.30 13.01
C VAL A 75 -17.04 3.27 13.94
N ASP A 76 -16.49 4.47 14.10
CA ASP A 76 -17.11 5.59 14.80
C ASP A 76 -17.16 6.81 13.85
N SER A 77 -18.03 7.79 14.12
CA SER A 77 -18.03 9.07 13.42
C SER A 77 -17.67 10.24 14.34
N THR A 78 -17.00 11.26 13.81
CA THR A 78 -16.66 12.49 14.57
C THR A 78 -17.85 13.39 14.80
N ASN A 79 -18.89 13.28 13.97
CA ASN A 79 -20.11 14.05 14.09
C ASN A 79 -21.34 13.23 13.69
N MET A 80 -22.51 13.77 14.03
CA MET A 80 -23.83 13.32 13.56
C MET A 80 -24.38 14.18 12.41
N GLY A 81 -23.62 15.20 11.98
CA GLY A 81 -24.01 16.19 10.97
C GLY A 81 -23.31 15.98 9.61
N SER A 82 -23.29 17.04 8.80
CA SER A 82 -22.89 16.96 7.39
C SER A 82 -21.45 17.41 7.07
N PHE A 83 -20.62 17.82 8.04
CA PHE A 83 -19.24 18.21 7.72
C PHE A 83 -18.32 18.31 8.95
N PHE A 84 -17.20 17.59 8.91
CA PHE A 84 -16.03 17.80 9.77
C PHE A 84 -14.79 17.38 8.97
N ILE A 85 -13.66 18.02 9.21
CA ILE A 85 -12.39 17.66 8.56
C ILE A 85 -11.50 17.07 9.65
N PRO A 86 -11.52 15.74 9.87
CA PRO A 86 -10.63 15.13 10.82
C PRO A 86 -9.18 15.27 10.33
N ASN A 87 -8.29 15.59 11.26
CA ASN A 87 -6.86 15.51 11.03
C ASN A 87 -6.27 14.38 11.89
N VAL A 88 -4.98 14.14 11.71
CA VAL A 88 -4.28 13.06 12.43
C VAL A 88 -4.33 13.24 13.96
N ASN A 89 -4.48 14.46 14.48
CA ASN A 89 -4.62 14.66 15.93
C ASN A 89 -5.98 14.20 16.44
N CYS A 90 -7.04 14.31 15.62
CA CYS A 90 -8.37 13.81 15.98
C CYS A 90 -8.37 12.29 16.15
N THR A 91 -7.62 11.56 15.32
CA THR A 91 -7.55 10.09 15.40
C THR A 91 -6.78 9.58 16.61
N LEU A 92 -5.89 10.41 17.16
CA LEU A 92 -5.09 10.09 18.35
C LEU A 92 -5.71 10.61 19.66
N ASN A 93 -6.74 11.45 19.58
CA ASN A 93 -7.34 12.07 20.77
C ASN A 93 -8.27 11.11 21.52
N ALA A 94 -7.77 10.47 22.58
CA ALA A 94 -8.54 9.57 23.46
C ALA A 94 -9.55 10.27 24.39
N SER A 95 -9.55 11.61 24.43
CA SER A 95 -10.46 12.42 25.24
C SER A 95 -11.63 12.98 24.44
N ALA A 96 -11.66 12.79 23.12
CA ALA A 96 -12.77 13.22 22.28
C ALA A 96 -14.05 12.40 22.53
N THR A 97 -15.19 12.97 22.14
CA THR A 97 -16.47 12.26 22.02
C THR A 97 -16.74 12.02 20.54
N ASN A 98 -16.94 10.75 20.18
CA ASN A 98 -17.35 10.31 18.85
C ASN A 98 -18.74 9.67 18.94
N TYR A 99 -19.25 9.14 17.83
CA TYR A 99 -20.58 8.53 17.76
C TYR A 99 -20.48 7.13 17.17
N ASP A 100 -21.19 6.17 17.77
CA ASP A 100 -21.19 4.77 17.34
C ASP A 100 -22.28 4.46 16.29
N HIS A 101 -22.55 3.19 16.03
CA HIS A 101 -23.54 2.75 15.04
C HIS A 101 -24.98 3.16 15.34
N ASN A 102 -25.34 3.41 16.60
CA ASN A 102 -26.66 3.91 16.97
C ASN A 102 -26.74 5.43 16.91
N GLY A 103 -25.59 6.08 16.74
CA GLY A 103 -25.47 7.54 16.86
C GLY A 103 -25.36 7.98 18.31
N ASP A 104 -25.10 7.05 19.22
CA ASP A 104 -24.90 7.35 20.63
C ASP A 104 -23.51 7.92 20.84
N PRO A 105 -23.36 8.97 21.68
CA PRO A 105 -22.06 9.51 22.01
C PRO A 105 -21.25 8.47 22.77
N VAL A 106 -20.05 8.17 22.26
CA VAL A 106 -19.09 7.25 22.87
C VAL A 106 -17.78 7.97 23.13
N ARG A 107 -17.08 7.57 24.20
CA ARG A 107 -15.70 8.00 24.42
C ARG A 107 -14.84 7.50 23.26
N SER A 108 -13.99 8.39 22.72
CA SER A 108 -13.04 8.07 21.66
C SER A 108 -12.27 6.79 21.96
N ARG A 109 -12.15 5.94 20.94
CA ARG A 109 -11.45 4.66 20.99
C ARG A 109 -10.06 4.75 20.36
N ALA A 110 -9.51 5.96 20.26
CA ALA A 110 -8.18 6.24 19.72
C ALA A 110 -7.10 5.28 20.25
N PRO A 111 -6.04 4.98 19.47
CA PRO A 111 -5.81 5.50 18.11
C PRO A 111 -6.75 4.85 17.07
N TYR A 112 -7.36 5.67 16.22
CA TYR A 112 -8.04 5.19 15.00
C TYR A 112 -7.02 5.04 13.90
N GLN A 113 -7.08 3.94 13.16
CA GLN A 113 -6.07 3.48 12.22
C GLN A 113 -6.34 3.92 10.78
N LEU A 114 -7.61 4.10 10.41
CA LEU A 114 -7.99 4.70 9.13
C LEU A 114 -9.02 5.78 9.40
N PHE A 115 -8.88 6.92 8.74
CA PHE A 115 -9.85 7.99 8.87
C PHE A 115 -10.19 8.60 7.52
N THR A 116 -11.44 9.02 7.37
CA THR A 116 -11.95 9.59 6.12
C THR A 116 -12.06 11.10 6.23
N THR A 117 -11.77 11.79 5.14
CA THR A 117 -12.14 13.19 4.94
C THR A 117 -12.85 13.29 3.60
N SER A 118 -14.16 13.50 3.64
CA SER A 118 -15.02 13.72 2.47
C SER A 118 -15.04 15.18 2.00
N ALA A 119 -14.20 16.02 2.60
CA ALA A 119 -13.94 17.37 2.17
C ALA A 119 -12.89 17.44 1.06
N GLN A 120 -12.95 18.52 0.28
CA GLN A 120 -12.10 18.79 -0.87
C GLN A 120 -10.64 19.11 -0.47
N GLY A 121 -9.70 18.83 -1.39
CA GLY A 121 -8.37 19.42 -1.39
C GLY A 121 -7.28 18.67 -0.62
N TYR A 122 -6.93 17.45 -1.05
CA TYR A 122 -5.62 16.87 -0.72
C TYR A 122 -4.53 17.89 -1.10
N ARG A 123 -3.64 18.21 -0.16
CA ARG A 123 -2.67 19.33 -0.30
C ARG A 123 -1.23 18.86 -0.51
N GLY A 124 -1.00 17.56 -0.63
CA GLY A 124 0.33 16.98 -0.55
C GLY A 124 0.59 16.34 0.81
N ASP A 125 1.65 15.53 0.84
CA ASP A 125 2.18 14.90 2.03
C ASP A 125 3.09 15.89 2.80
N SER A 126 3.14 15.77 4.13
CA SER A 126 4.00 16.58 4.99
C SER A 126 4.81 15.69 5.93
N ASP A 127 6.00 16.16 6.34
CA ASP A 127 6.89 15.42 7.25
C ASP A 127 6.19 15.02 8.55
N SER A 128 5.49 15.98 9.16
CA SER A 128 4.85 15.76 10.46
C SER A 128 3.74 14.70 10.40
N GLU A 129 2.92 14.72 9.33
CA GLU A 129 1.80 13.79 9.17
C GLU A 129 2.28 12.42 8.70
N TYR A 130 3.31 12.37 7.84
CA TYR A 130 3.95 11.12 7.46
C TYR A 130 4.50 10.39 8.69
N ASN A 131 5.29 11.09 9.52
CA ASN A 131 5.92 10.49 10.68
C ASN A 131 4.88 9.99 11.70
N LEU A 132 3.77 10.72 11.87
CA LEU A 132 2.65 10.27 12.71
C LEU A 132 1.97 9.02 12.12
N SER A 133 1.72 9.01 10.82
CA SER A 133 1.10 7.89 10.11
C SER A 133 1.97 6.63 10.15
N ALA A 134 3.26 6.77 9.90
CA ALA A 134 4.23 5.69 9.98
C ALA A 134 4.37 5.13 11.41
N SER A 135 4.37 6.00 12.43
CA SER A 135 4.56 5.58 13.83
C SER A 135 3.34 4.88 14.42
N HIS A 136 2.14 5.28 14.02
CA HIS A 136 0.88 4.79 14.61
C HIS A 136 0.09 3.84 13.70
N ASP A 137 0.66 3.45 12.54
CA ASP A 137 -0.04 2.68 11.50
C ASP A 137 -1.38 3.32 11.15
N LEU A 138 -1.30 4.58 10.70
CA LEU A 138 -2.45 5.38 10.29
C LEU A 138 -2.50 5.53 8.78
N ALA A 139 -3.72 5.58 8.26
CA ALA A 139 -4.02 5.94 6.89
C ALA A 139 -5.07 7.04 6.87
N HIS A 140 -4.88 8.03 6.00
CA HIS A 140 -5.82 9.12 5.82
C HIS A 140 -6.42 9.05 4.42
N ASN A 141 -7.70 8.72 4.33
CA ASN A 141 -8.42 8.59 3.08
C ASN A 141 -9.19 9.88 2.77
N PHE A 142 -8.70 10.61 1.78
CA PHE A 142 -9.06 11.97 1.45
C PHE A 142 -9.76 12.02 0.09
N ALA A 143 -10.91 12.69 -0.02
CA ALA A 143 -11.57 12.86 -1.32
C ALA A 143 -10.74 13.76 -2.25
N TYR A 144 -10.24 13.22 -3.36
CA TYR A 144 -9.47 14.03 -4.31
C TYR A 144 -10.38 14.99 -5.07
N THR A 145 -10.07 16.29 -5.04
CA THR A 145 -10.77 17.30 -5.85
C THR A 145 -9.94 18.54 -6.20
N SER A 146 -8.68 18.64 -5.75
CA SER A 146 -7.81 19.78 -6.03
C SER A 146 -7.12 19.61 -7.38
N VAL A 147 -6.81 20.71 -8.08
CA VAL A 147 -5.80 20.66 -9.14
C VAL A 147 -4.45 20.80 -8.44
N LEU A 148 -3.68 19.71 -8.36
CA LEU A 148 -2.29 19.79 -7.91
C LEU A 148 -1.38 20.25 -9.06
N PRO A 149 -0.22 20.85 -8.76
CA PRO A 149 0.79 21.16 -9.77
C PRO A 149 1.09 19.94 -10.65
N VAL A 150 1.32 20.19 -11.94
CA VAL A 150 1.74 19.13 -12.87
C VAL A 150 3.03 18.49 -12.34
N GLY A 151 3.08 17.16 -12.32
CA GLY A 151 4.20 16.41 -11.77
C GLY A 151 4.10 16.12 -10.27
N THR A 152 3.02 16.53 -9.58
CA THR A 152 2.80 16.12 -8.18
C THR A 152 2.65 14.59 -8.12
N PRO A 153 3.47 13.89 -7.32
CA PRO A 153 3.41 12.44 -7.17
C PRO A 153 2.11 11.99 -6.47
N PRO A 154 1.71 10.72 -6.60
CA PRO A 154 0.70 10.14 -5.71
C PRO A 154 1.18 10.19 -4.26
N PRO A 155 0.28 10.37 -3.28
CA PRO A 155 0.67 10.45 -1.88
C PRO A 155 1.39 9.18 -1.40
N ALA A 156 2.40 9.32 -0.54
CA ALA A 156 3.04 8.24 0.19
C ALA A 156 2.14 7.67 1.28
N PHE A 157 1.48 8.50 2.10
CA PHE A 157 0.69 8.03 3.25
C PHE A 157 -0.79 8.44 3.23
N HIS A 158 -1.13 9.56 2.61
CA HIS A 158 -2.54 9.84 2.27
C HIS A 158 -3.05 8.86 1.21
N ILE A 159 -4.36 8.69 1.13
CA ILE A 159 -5.02 7.92 0.08
C ILE A 159 -6.03 8.85 -0.57
N ALA A 160 -5.96 8.99 -1.88
CA ALA A 160 -6.74 9.98 -2.61
C ALA A 160 -7.51 9.31 -3.76
N PRO A 161 -8.62 8.60 -3.48
CA PRO A 161 -9.41 7.99 -4.53
C PRO A 161 -10.08 9.06 -5.41
N GLY A 162 -10.10 8.81 -6.72
CA GLY A 162 -10.90 9.53 -7.72
C GLY A 162 -12.11 8.70 -8.15
N GLY A 163 -13.02 9.30 -8.92
CA GLY A 163 -14.22 8.60 -9.39
C GLY A 163 -14.97 9.35 -10.49
N ASP A 164 -15.88 8.64 -11.15
CA ASP A 164 -16.73 9.21 -12.21
C ASP A 164 -17.57 10.36 -11.67
N GLY A 165 -17.43 11.53 -12.30
CA GLY A 165 -18.00 12.81 -11.85
C GLY A 165 -16.96 13.80 -11.32
N TRP A 166 -15.71 13.38 -11.15
CA TRP A 166 -14.59 14.22 -10.70
C TRP A 166 -13.45 14.18 -11.72
N HIS A 167 -12.80 15.32 -11.98
CA HIS A 167 -11.72 15.37 -12.97
C HIS A 167 -10.51 14.55 -12.54
N SER A 168 -9.91 13.80 -13.48
CA SER A 168 -8.60 13.18 -13.28
C SER A 168 -7.52 14.25 -13.07
N GLY A 169 -6.53 14.00 -12.21
CA GLY A 169 -5.43 14.92 -11.98
C GLY A 169 -4.27 14.31 -11.19
N ALA A 170 -3.20 15.08 -11.08
CA ALA A 170 -2.00 14.72 -10.32
C ALA A 170 -2.32 14.58 -8.83
N GLY A 171 -1.83 13.52 -8.17
CA GLY A 171 -2.14 13.20 -6.78
C GLY A 171 -3.40 12.34 -6.57
N ILE A 172 -4.23 12.11 -7.60
CA ILE A 172 -5.19 10.99 -7.55
C ILE A 172 -4.40 9.71 -7.49
N GLU A 173 -4.77 8.83 -6.57
CA GLU A 173 -4.07 7.57 -6.43
C GLU A 173 -4.65 6.49 -7.35
N TRP A 174 -5.96 6.29 -7.29
CA TRP A 174 -6.68 5.29 -8.06
C TRP A 174 -8.19 5.60 -8.12
N THR A 175 -8.93 4.82 -8.91
CA THR A 175 -10.39 4.79 -8.93
C THR A 175 -10.93 3.48 -8.38
N LEU A 176 -12.19 3.48 -7.94
CA LEU A 176 -12.92 2.26 -7.60
C LEU A 176 -13.68 1.74 -8.82
N ASP A 177 -14.10 0.47 -8.78
CA ASP A 177 -15.07 -0.05 -9.75
C ASP A 177 -16.46 0.52 -9.43
N CYS A 178 -16.83 1.62 -10.09
CA CYS A 178 -18.07 2.34 -9.85
C CYS A 178 -19.33 1.58 -10.32
N SER A 179 -19.17 0.41 -10.96
CA SER A 179 -20.29 -0.52 -11.20
C SER A 179 -20.64 -1.37 -9.97
N VAL A 180 -19.70 -1.50 -9.03
CA VAL A 180 -19.83 -2.26 -7.78
C VAL A 180 -19.98 -1.35 -6.57
N PHE A 181 -19.26 -0.22 -6.55
CA PHE A 181 -19.18 0.71 -5.43
C PHE A 181 -19.76 2.09 -5.79
N ASP A 182 -20.31 2.81 -4.81
CA ASP A 182 -20.91 4.13 -5.07
C ASP A 182 -19.87 5.26 -5.15
N CYS A 183 -19.55 5.69 -6.37
CA CYS A 183 -18.63 6.79 -6.63
C CYS A 183 -19.30 8.17 -6.78
N ARG A 184 -20.64 8.28 -6.64
CA ARG A 184 -21.40 9.47 -7.09
C ARG A 184 -21.17 10.73 -6.26
N THR A 185 -20.66 10.59 -5.04
CA THR A 185 -20.36 11.73 -4.14
C THR A 185 -19.02 11.53 -3.48
N LEU A 186 -18.33 12.61 -3.08
CA LEU A 186 -17.04 12.53 -2.38
C LEU A 186 -17.13 11.72 -1.08
N SER A 187 -18.21 11.90 -0.33
CA SER A 187 -18.45 11.12 0.90
C SER A 187 -18.73 9.65 0.61
N ALA A 188 -19.40 9.33 -0.50
CA ALA A 188 -19.55 7.94 -0.91
C ALA A 188 -18.20 7.36 -1.32
N LEU A 189 -17.48 8.01 -2.25
CA LEU A 189 -16.19 7.55 -2.75
C LEU A 189 -15.18 7.25 -1.64
N THR A 190 -15.02 8.18 -0.68
CA THR A 190 -14.14 7.96 0.47
C THR A 190 -14.64 6.85 1.39
N ALA A 191 -15.95 6.80 1.69
CA ALA A 191 -16.50 5.73 2.51
C ALA A 191 -16.34 4.34 1.89
N GLU A 192 -16.60 4.21 0.59
CA GLU A 192 -16.47 2.94 -0.14
C GLU A 192 -15.00 2.49 -0.16
N ASN A 193 -14.08 3.40 -0.47
CA ASN A 193 -12.64 3.12 -0.42
C ASN A 193 -12.19 2.69 0.99
N ALA A 194 -12.68 3.37 2.04
CA ALA A 194 -12.36 3.00 3.42
C ALA A 194 -12.90 1.61 3.79
N GLY A 195 -14.11 1.27 3.36
CA GLY A 195 -14.68 -0.06 3.54
C GLY A 195 -13.85 -1.16 2.86
N ILE A 196 -13.42 -0.92 1.62
CA ILE A 196 -12.54 -1.84 0.86
C ILE A 196 -11.22 -2.05 1.61
N MET A 197 -10.53 -0.97 1.98
CA MET A 197 -9.25 -1.05 2.68
C MET A 197 -9.39 -1.74 4.04
N THR A 198 -10.48 -1.48 4.76
CA THR A 198 -10.77 -2.14 6.04
C THR A 198 -10.99 -3.64 5.86
N ALA A 199 -11.78 -4.05 4.86
CA ALA A 199 -12.02 -5.45 4.56
C ALA A 199 -10.72 -6.19 4.20
N MET A 200 -9.86 -5.56 3.39
CA MET A 200 -8.53 -6.10 3.10
C MET A 200 -7.67 -6.22 4.36
N ARG A 201 -7.59 -5.16 5.17
CA ARG A 201 -6.79 -5.19 6.40
C ARG A 201 -7.25 -6.27 7.38
N TYR A 202 -8.55 -6.54 7.42
CA TYR A 202 -9.11 -7.64 8.21
C TYR A 202 -8.68 -9.03 7.69
N ASN A 203 -8.76 -9.26 6.38
CA ASN A 203 -8.36 -10.52 5.76
C ASN A 203 -6.84 -10.76 5.82
N HIS A 204 -6.07 -9.69 5.98
CA HIS A 204 -4.60 -9.72 6.00
C HIS A 204 -4.05 -9.10 7.31
N PRO A 205 -4.17 -9.78 8.46
CA PRO A 205 -3.84 -9.21 9.76
C PRO A 205 -2.34 -8.90 9.96
N THR A 206 -1.45 -9.46 9.12
CA THR A 206 -0.01 -9.17 9.12
C THR A 206 0.35 -7.91 8.36
N TRP A 207 -0.54 -7.41 7.49
CA TRP A 207 -0.29 -6.22 6.69
C TRP A 207 -0.41 -4.99 7.55
N ASN A 208 0.30 -3.92 7.19
CA ASN A 208 0.02 -2.57 7.66
C ASN A 208 -0.84 -1.80 6.61
N TRP A 209 -1.17 -0.51 6.83
CA TRP A 209 -1.98 0.21 5.82
C TRP A 209 -1.23 0.50 4.52
N PHE A 210 0.09 0.65 4.59
CA PHE A 210 0.91 0.80 3.39
C PHE A 210 0.95 -0.52 2.60
N ASP A 211 1.01 -1.68 3.26
CA ASP A 211 0.89 -2.99 2.60
C ASP A 211 -0.50 -3.14 1.92
N THR A 212 -1.56 -2.73 2.61
CA THR A 212 -2.94 -2.71 2.06
C THR A 212 -3.02 -1.81 0.81
N LYS A 213 -2.43 -0.63 0.90
CA LYS A 213 -2.33 0.35 -0.19
C LYS A 213 -1.50 -0.19 -1.36
N ALA A 214 -0.39 -0.84 -1.10
CA ALA A 214 0.45 -1.48 -2.12
C ALA A 214 -0.28 -2.59 -2.88
N ALA A 215 -1.03 -3.43 -2.16
CA ALA A 215 -1.86 -4.48 -2.75
C ALA A 215 -2.91 -3.90 -3.72
N LEU A 216 -3.56 -2.80 -3.34
CA LEU A 216 -4.52 -2.11 -4.22
C LEU A 216 -3.82 -1.49 -5.44
N ARG A 217 -2.72 -0.76 -5.24
CA ARG A 217 -1.94 -0.15 -6.34
C ARG A 217 -1.51 -1.19 -7.37
N GLN A 218 -0.92 -2.31 -6.93
CA GLN A 218 -0.33 -3.29 -7.84
C GLN A 218 -1.35 -4.05 -8.70
N THR A 219 -2.63 -3.95 -8.35
CA THR A 219 -3.73 -4.58 -9.10
C THR A 219 -4.50 -3.60 -9.95
N ALA A 220 -4.15 -2.31 -9.90
CA ALA A 220 -4.83 -1.27 -10.64
C ALA A 220 -4.53 -1.34 -12.16
N THR A 221 -5.47 -0.87 -12.98
CA THR A 221 -5.41 -1.05 -14.45
C THR A 221 -4.19 -0.44 -15.12
N ASN A 222 -3.66 0.67 -14.60
CA ASN A 222 -2.49 1.34 -15.17
C ASN A 222 -1.18 0.83 -14.58
N TRP A 223 -1.20 -0.13 -13.64
CA TRP A 223 0.02 -0.63 -12.99
C TRP A 223 1.09 -1.04 -14.00
N LYS A 224 0.72 -1.74 -15.08
CA LYS A 224 1.65 -2.21 -16.11
C LYS A 224 2.32 -1.10 -16.92
N THR A 225 1.72 0.10 -16.93
CA THR A 225 2.20 1.27 -17.70
C THR A 225 2.65 2.41 -16.79
N GLY A 226 2.54 2.24 -15.47
CA GLY A 226 2.81 3.27 -14.47
C GLY A 226 1.64 4.20 -14.17
N TYR A 227 1.83 5.01 -13.13
CA TYR A 227 0.98 6.13 -12.75
C TYR A 227 0.72 7.09 -13.91
N ASN A 228 -0.54 7.51 -14.12
CA ASN A 228 -0.90 8.49 -15.14
C ASN A 228 -1.92 9.51 -14.58
N PRO A 229 -1.54 10.78 -14.39
CA PRO A 229 -2.45 11.80 -13.84
C PRO A 229 -3.65 12.09 -14.76
N ASN A 230 -3.56 11.78 -16.05
CA ASN A 230 -4.64 11.95 -17.02
C ASN A 230 -5.60 10.75 -17.10
N SER A 231 -5.32 9.68 -16.36
CA SER A 231 -6.18 8.48 -16.29
C SER A 231 -6.30 7.95 -14.87
N TYR A 232 -6.52 8.86 -13.92
CA TYR A 232 -6.76 8.59 -12.50
C TYR A 232 -5.63 7.82 -11.79
N GLY A 233 -4.40 8.28 -11.98
CA GLY A 233 -3.24 7.73 -11.30
C GLY A 233 -2.95 6.29 -11.72
N PHE A 234 -3.00 5.36 -10.77
CA PHE A 234 -2.83 3.93 -11.05
C PHE A 234 -4.02 3.28 -11.75
N GLY A 235 -5.13 4.02 -11.92
CA GLY A 235 -6.34 3.54 -12.58
C GLY A 235 -7.25 2.76 -11.62
N THR A 236 -8.13 1.92 -12.16
CA THR A 236 -9.16 1.26 -11.34
C THR A 236 -8.57 0.08 -10.58
N VAL A 237 -8.69 0.07 -9.24
CA VAL A 237 -8.23 -1.05 -8.39
C VAL A 237 -9.11 -2.27 -8.50
N ASN A 238 -8.55 -3.46 -8.26
CA ASN A 238 -9.30 -4.72 -8.24
C ASN A 238 -9.22 -5.38 -6.86
N TYR A 239 -10.25 -5.16 -6.03
CA TYR A 239 -10.32 -5.71 -4.67
C TYR A 239 -10.13 -7.24 -4.64
N VAL A 240 -10.79 -7.99 -5.53
CA VAL A 240 -10.74 -9.46 -5.52
C VAL A 240 -9.31 -9.95 -5.77
N THR A 241 -8.63 -9.35 -6.76
CA THR A 241 -7.23 -9.69 -7.04
C THR A 241 -6.31 -9.24 -5.90
N ALA A 242 -6.53 -8.06 -5.35
CA ALA A 242 -5.70 -7.51 -4.27
C ALA A 242 -5.80 -8.35 -2.99
N ASN A 243 -7.01 -8.78 -2.62
CA ASN A 243 -7.29 -9.61 -1.45
C ASN A 243 -6.83 -11.07 -1.61
N ALA A 244 -6.47 -11.49 -2.83
CA ALA A 244 -5.89 -12.82 -3.07
C ALA A 244 -4.37 -12.86 -2.89
N LEU A 245 -3.71 -11.69 -2.76
CA LEU A 245 -2.27 -11.59 -2.59
C LEU A 245 -1.83 -12.07 -1.21
N ARG A 246 -0.62 -12.61 -1.14
CA ARG A 246 0.08 -12.98 0.09
C ARG A 246 1.23 -12.00 0.37
N ASP A 247 1.75 -12.02 1.58
CA ASP A 247 2.81 -11.11 2.06
C ASP A 247 4.04 -11.09 1.13
N ASN A 248 4.46 -12.25 0.61
CA ASN A 248 5.58 -12.37 -0.32
C ASN A 248 5.24 -12.05 -1.79
N GLN A 249 4.00 -11.70 -2.08
CA GLN A 249 3.51 -11.29 -3.41
C GLN A 249 3.22 -9.77 -3.47
N LEU A 250 3.37 -9.06 -2.35
CA LEU A 250 3.26 -7.61 -2.31
C LEU A 250 4.51 -6.97 -2.87
N SER A 251 4.42 -6.38 -4.06
CA SER A 251 5.48 -5.55 -4.63
C SER A 251 5.84 -4.43 -3.67
N LEU A 252 7.14 -4.23 -3.46
CA LEU A 252 7.62 -3.03 -2.77
C LEU A 252 7.19 -1.81 -3.60
N GLN A 253 6.69 -0.78 -2.92
CA GLN A 253 6.35 0.50 -3.50
C GLN A 253 7.53 1.44 -3.24
N PRO A 254 8.04 2.13 -4.26
CA PRO A 254 9.09 3.13 -4.08
C PRO A 254 8.60 4.23 -3.14
N PRO A 255 9.53 4.96 -2.51
CA PRO A 255 9.18 6.08 -1.66
C PRO A 255 8.68 7.24 -2.54
N GLU A 256 7.86 8.12 -1.96
CA GLU A 256 7.63 9.42 -2.59
C GLU A 256 8.87 10.28 -2.35
N ALA A 257 9.33 10.96 -3.39
CA ALA A 257 10.45 11.87 -3.27
C ALA A 257 10.22 13.09 -4.16
N ILE A 258 10.71 14.23 -3.69
CA ILE A 258 10.79 15.46 -4.47
C ILE A 258 12.23 15.97 -4.47
N ALA A 259 12.64 16.56 -5.58
CA ALA A 259 13.91 17.25 -5.69
C ALA A 259 13.68 18.75 -5.77
N GLU A 260 14.45 19.51 -5.01
CA GLU A 260 14.50 20.97 -5.09
C GLU A 260 15.94 21.46 -5.10
N THR A 261 16.15 22.74 -5.39
CA THR A 261 17.48 23.35 -5.37
C THR A 261 17.53 24.40 -4.27
N ASN A 262 18.54 24.35 -3.40
CA ASN A 262 18.73 25.37 -2.37
C ASN A 262 19.42 26.63 -2.92
N PHE A 263 19.58 27.65 -2.08
CA PHE A 263 20.22 28.92 -2.46
C PHE A 263 21.70 28.80 -2.87
N LEU A 264 22.37 27.70 -2.53
CA LEU A 264 23.75 27.38 -2.94
C LEU A 264 23.81 26.59 -4.24
N GLY A 265 22.66 26.26 -4.87
CA GLY A 265 22.60 25.43 -6.06
C GLY A 265 22.67 23.93 -5.78
N ALA A 266 22.59 23.49 -4.52
CA ALA A 266 22.55 22.07 -4.14
C ALA A 266 21.20 21.46 -4.46
N ILE A 267 21.20 20.27 -5.07
CA ILE A 267 20.01 19.44 -5.17
C ILE A 267 19.74 18.82 -3.80
N LEU A 268 18.56 19.13 -3.27
CA LEU A 268 18.00 18.52 -2.08
C LEU A 268 16.97 17.48 -2.49
N PHE A 269 17.04 16.30 -1.88
CA PHE A 269 16.05 15.24 -2.03
C PHE A 269 15.25 15.11 -0.73
N HIS A 270 13.97 15.43 -0.77
CA HIS A 270 13.04 15.10 0.32
C HIS A 270 12.45 13.73 0.06
N LEU A 271 12.48 12.87 1.08
CA LEU A 271 12.08 11.48 0.98
C LEU A 271 11.00 11.16 2.00
N TYR A 272 9.89 10.59 1.53
CA TYR A 272 8.83 9.99 2.34
C TYR A 272 8.79 8.48 2.08
N PRO A 273 9.46 7.68 2.92
CA PRO A 273 9.56 6.25 2.64
C PRO A 273 8.23 5.52 2.68
N PHE A 274 7.91 4.68 1.71
CA PHE A 274 6.64 3.96 1.78
C PHE A 274 6.75 2.78 2.77
N LYS A 275 6.20 2.90 3.98
CA LYS A 275 6.47 1.96 5.09
C LYS A 275 5.80 0.59 4.89
N GLN A 276 6.43 -0.34 4.19
CA GLN A 276 5.93 -1.72 4.05
C GLN A 276 6.63 -2.70 4.98
N THR A 277 5.98 -3.84 5.22
CA THR A 277 6.55 -4.89 6.06
C THR A 277 7.82 -5.52 5.45
N ARG A 278 7.87 -5.66 4.12
CA ARG A 278 9.04 -6.18 3.39
C ARG A 278 10.18 -5.16 3.23
N ARG A 279 9.92 -3.87 3.46
CA ARG A 279 10.89 -2.80 3.20
C ARG A 279 12.03 -2.84 4.21
N VAL A 280 13.26 -2.78 3.72
CA VAL A 280 14.48 -2.67 4.55
C VAL A 280 15.18 -1.32 4.36
N LYS A 281 15.27 -0.83 3.12
CA LYS A 281 15.94 0.45 2.84
C LYS A 281 15.49 1.09 1.53
N GLU A 282 15.78 2.37 1.42
CA GLU A 282 15.71 3.14 0.18
C GLU A 282 17.11 3.36 -0.39
N VAL A 283 17.22 3.37 -1.71
CA VAL A 283 18.48 3.58 -2.41
C VAL A 283 18.29 4.55 -3.55
N LEU A 284 19.11 5.60 -3.57
CA LEU A 284 19.13 6.60 -4.63
C LEU A 284 20.12 6.20 -5.71
N PHE A 285 19.66 6.18 -6.96
CA PHE A 285 20.50 5.96 -8.14
C PHE A 285 20.47 7.19 -9.06
N GLN A 286 21.60 7.46 -9.70
CA GLN A 286 21.77 8.45 -10.75
C GLN A 286 21.81 7.77 -12.12
N PHE A 287 21.17 8.38 -13.12
CA PHE A 287 21.13 7.93 -14.51
C PHE A 287 21.46 9.09 -15.45
N GLY A 288 22.10 8.78 -16.58
CA GLY A 288 22.40 9.76 -17.63
C GLY A 288 21.20 10.11 -18.52
N ASN A 289 20.15 9.28 -18.52
CA ASN A 289 18.88 9.50 -19.22
C ASN A 289 17.74 9.03 -18.33
N ALA A 290 16.50 9.50 -18.58
CA ALA A 290 15.31 9.01 -17.90
C ALA A 290 15.17 7.49 -18.14
N PRO A 291 15.29 6.65 -17.09
CA PRO A 291 15.19 5.20 -17.28
C PRO A 291 13.73 4.79 -17.52
N SER A 292 13.51 3.73 -18.31
CA SER A 292 12.19 3.26 -18.74
C SER A 292 11.41 2.48 -17.68
N PHE A 293 10.06 2.50 -17.83
CA PHE A 293 9.05 1.53 -17.36
C PHE A 293 9.48 0.18 -16.73
N HIS A 294 9.52 -0.04 -15.41
CA HIS A 294 9.67 -1.38 -14.81
C HIS A 294 8.71 -1.62 -13.64
N GLY A 295 7.55 -2.23 -13.92
CA GLY A 295 6.54 -2.59 -12.90
C GLY A 295 6.84 -3.86 -12.10
N SER A 296 8.09 -4.32 -12.10
CA SER A 296 8.55 -5.53 -11.41
C SER A 296 9.84 -5.23 -10.65
N GLU A 297 10.09 -6.01 -9.60
CA GLU A 297 11.33 -5.95 -8.84
C GLU A 297 12.55 -6.25 -9.73
N LEU A 298 13.63 -5.50 -9.53
CA LEU A 298 14.90 -5.58 -10.23
C LEU A 298 16.02 -5.99 -9.27
N THR A 299 17.06 -6.61 -9.81
CA THR A 299 18.33 -6.81 -9.12
C THR A 299 19.22 -5.58 -9.29
N ILE A 300 20.22 -5.43 -8.42
CA ILE A 300 21.24 -4.37 -8.55
C ILE A 300 21.91 -4.39 -9.94
N SER A 301 22.21 -5.58 -10.47
CA SER A 301 22.81 -5.72 -11.81
C SER A 301 21.90 -5.25 -12.93
N GLN A 302 20.59 -5.44 -12.80
CA GLN A 302 19.63 -4.93 -13.79
C GLN A 302 19.56 -3.40 -13.74
N ILE A 303 19.59 -2.80 -12.55
CA ILE A 303 19.64 -1.34 -12.40
C ILE A 303 20.91 -0.76 -13.03
N GLN A 304 22.06 -1.40 -12.78
CA GLN A 304 23.34 -0.99 -13.39
C GLN A 304 23.33 -1.14 -14.91
N ALA A 305 22.71 -2.20 -15.44
CA ALA A 305 22.55 -2.39 -16.88
C ALA A 305 21.68 -1.31 -17.54
N LEU A 306 20.76 -0.70 -16.79
CA LEU A 306 19.99 0.48 -17.21
C LEU A 306 20.81 1.79 -17.11
N GLY A 307 22.08 1.73 -16.71
CA GLY A 307 22.95 2.89 -16.54
C GLY A 307 22.88 3.55 -15.16
N GLY A 308 22.26 2.89 -14.17
CA GLY A 308 22.12 3.40 -12.81
C GLY A 308 23.42 3.30 -12.01
N THR A 309 23.85 4.41 -11.42
CA THR A 309 24.96 4.46 -10.45
C THR A 309 24.40 4.77 -9.06
N LYS A 310 24.70 3.92 -8.06
CA LYS A 310 24.25 4.14 -6.68
C LYS A 310 24.90 5.39 -6.09
N VAL A 311 24.09 6.27 -5.49
CA VAL A 311 24.52 7.53 -4.88
C VAL A 311 24.56 7.41 -3.36
N MET A 312 23.44 6.95 -2.76
CA MET A 312 23.30 6.81 -1.31
C MET A 312 22.25 5.77 -0.95
N GLU A 313 22.17 5.40 0.32
CA GLU A 313 21.10 4.57 0.88
C GLU A 313 20.57 5.14 2.21
N TYR A 314 19.33 4.79 2.55
CA TYR A 314 18.67 5.20 3.78
C TYR A 314 17.77 4.08 4.32
N SER A 315 18.05 3.63 5.54
CA SER A 315 17.29 2.55 6.21
C SER A 315 16.30 3.06 7.27
N GLY A 316 16.18 4.37 7.46
CA GLY A 316 15.26 4.93 8.43
C GLY A 316 13.80 4.85 7.96
N ILE A 317 12.87 5.01 8.89
CA ILE A 317 11.42 4.96 8.63
C ILE A 317 10.74 6.31 8.79
N THR A 318 11.52 7.38 8.94
CA THR A 318 11.03 8.75 9.07
C THR A 318 11.25 9.49 7.77
N SER A 319 10.48 10.54 7.54
CA SER A 319 10.77 11.46 6.43
C SER A 319 12.08 12.20 6.69
N GLN A 320 12.81 12.53 5.62
CA GLN A 320 14.14 13.12 5.72
C GLN A 320 14.54 13.85 4.43
N THR A 321 15.28 14.96 4.57
CA THR A 321 15.95 15.66 3.47
C THR A 321 17.42 15.27 3.37
N PHE A 322 17.91 15.08 2.14
CA PHE A 322 19.30 14.74 1.84
C PHE A 322 19.91 15.68 0.80
N ALA A 323 21.21 15.95 0.93
CA ALA A 323 22.03 16.64 -0.08
C ALA A 323 23.29 15.80 -0.39
N PRO A 324 23.13 14.64 -1.04
CA PRO A 324 24.23 13.66 -1.15
C PRO A 324 25.26 14.00 -2.22
N LEU A 325 25.01 15.04 -3.03
CA LEU A 325 25.84 15.41 -4.18
C LEU A 325 26.72 16.60 -3.79
N THR A 326 28.04 16.41 -3.88
CA THR A 326 29.03 17.46 -3.63
C THR A 326 29.69 17.97 -4.90
N THR A 327 29.63 17.19 -5.98
CA THR A 327 30.23 17.53 -7.29
C THR A 327 29.21 18.16 -8.23
N GLY A 328 29.71 18.82 -9.27
CA GLY A 328 28.84 19.32 -10.35
C GLY A 328 28.13 18.18 -11.07
N ILE A 329 26.83 18.35 -11.31
CA ILE A 329 25.97 17.43 -12.02
C ILE A 329 25.30 18.17 -13.17
N ASN A 330 25.31 17.58 -14.36
CA ASN A 330 24.69 18.16 -15.55
C ASN A 330 23.69 17.14 -16.14
N ASN A 331 22.44 17.58 -16.32
CA ASN A 331 21.38 16.87 -17.01
C ASN A 331 21.21 15.42 -16.54
N ALA A 332 21.20 15.20 -15.21
CA ALA A 332 21.09 13.87 -14.63
C ALA A 332 19.67 13.59 -14.14
N TYR A 333 19.31 12.31 -14.13
CA TYR A 333 18.06 11.82 -13.59
C TYR A 333 18.35 11.01 -12.33
N PHE A 334 17.49 11.13 -11.33
CA PHE A 334 17.62 10.42 -10.07
C PHE A 334 16.38 9.58 -9.82
N VAL A 335 16.58 8.40 -9.26
CA VAL A 335 15.50 7.48 -8.93
C VAL A 335 15.74 6.86 -7.58
N TRP A 336 14.73 6.94 -6.72
CA TRP A 336 14.67 6.17 -5.49
C TRP A 336 14.07 4.78 -5.73
N PHE A 337 14.76 3.76 -5.25
CA PHE A 337 14.31 2.38 -5.23
C PHE A 337 14.14 1.91 -3.78
N THR A 338 13.10 1.12 -3.54
CA THR A 338 12.92 0.42 -2.26
C THR A 338 13.47 -1.00 -2.36
N ALA A 339 14.21 -1.44 -1.35
CA ALA A 339 14.82 -2.76 -1.28
C ALA A 339 14.33 -3.56 -0.06
N ASP A 340 14.22 -4.87 -0.21
CA ASP A 340 13.84 -5.83 0.85
C ASP A 340 15.02 -6.50 1.57
N ASN A 341 16.25 -6.10 1.23
CA ASN A 341 17.44 -6.63 1.90
C ASN A 341 18.49 -5.53 2.13
N ALA A 342 19.21 -5.63 3.25
CA ALA A 342 20.31 -4.75 3.56
C ALA A 342 21.52 -4.98 2.63
N ASN A 343 21.70 -6.22 2.15
CA ASN A 343 22.72 -6.57 1.18
C ASN A 343 22.18 -6.42 -0.25
N ASP A 344 22.76 -5.50 -1.03
CA ASP A 344 22.34 -5.20 -2.41
C ASP A 344 22.37 -6.43 -3.33
N ASN A 345 23.30 -7.36 -3.12
CA ASN A 345 23.43 -8.55 -3.96
C ASN A 345 22.31 -9.59 -3.73
N ALA A 346 21.60 -9.47 -2.61
CA ALA A 346 20.48 -10.34 -2.23
C ALA A 346 19.14 -9.60 -2.22
N ALA A 347 19.13 -8.31 -2.58
CA ALA A 347 17.96 -7.47 -2.54
C ALA A 347 17.19 -7.52 -3.87
N SER A 348 15.87 -7.55 -3.75
CA SER A 348 14.96 -7.10 -4.79
C SER A 348 14.71 -5.61 -4.62
N PHE A 349 14.82 -4.86 -5.72
CA PHE A 349 14.61 -3.41 -5.77
C PHE A 349 13.34 -3.09 -6.56
N SER A 350 12.41 -2.36 -5.98
CA SER A 350 11.23 -1.86 -6.71
C SER A 350 11.35 -0.41 -7.08
N ARG A 351 10.74 -0.11 -8.23
CA ARG A 351 10.46 1.24 -8.73
C ARG A 351 9.10 1.23 -9.43
N ILE A 352 8.49 2.41 -9.50
CA ILE A 352 7.31 2.68 -10.32
C ILE A 352 7.59 4.00 -11.05
N ASP A 353 7.76 3.97 -12.36
CA ASP A 353 8.51 5.01 -13.08
C ASP A 353 7.91 6.40 -13.16
N THR A 354 6.58 6.56 -13.14
CA THR A 354 6.02 7.84 -13.60
C THR A 354 6.06 8.97 -12.56
N TYR A 355 6.49 8.69 -11.33
CA TYR A 355 6.72 9.72 -10.30
C TYR A 355 8.03 9.55 -9.52
N SER A 356 8.75 8.45 -9.70
CA SER A 356 10.02 8.19 -9.02
C SER A 356 11.24 8.81 -9.71
N VAL A 357 11.08 9.28 -10.97
CA VAL A 357 12.16 9.92 -11.73
C VAL A 357 12.19 11.41 -11.44
N LEU A 358 13.28 11.84 -10.83
CA LEU A 358 13.57 13.23 -10.54
C LEU A 358 14.58 13.75 -11.57
N GLY A 359 14.13 14.61 -12.47
CA GLY A 359 15.02 15.30 -13.42
C GLY A 359 14.44 15.51 -14.82
N PRO A 360 15.25 16.05 -15.74
CA PRO A 360 16.70 16.28 -15.58
C PRO A 360 17.02 17.39 -14.57
N LEU A 361 18.03 17.15 -13.72
CA LEU A 361 18.51 18.11 -12.73
C LEU A 361 19.94 18.56 -13.05
N ASN A 362 20.26 19.77 -12.60
CA ASN A 362 21.59 20.36 -12.70
C ASN A 362 22.01 20.90 -11.34
N GLN A 363 23.29 20.73 -11.00
CA GLN A 363 23.91 21.29 -9.80
C GLN A 363 25.31 21.78 -10.16
N VAL A 364 25.66 22.97 -9.70
CA VAL A 364 27.05 23.45 -9.74
C VAL A 364 27.79 22.85 -8.54
N ALA A 365 29.08 22.55 -8.67
CA ALA A 365 29.89 22.12 -7.53
C ALA A 365 29.84 23.17 -6.41
N ILE A 366 29.69 22.72 -5.17
CA ILE A 366 29.50 23.57 -3.97
C ILE A 366 30.81 23.67 -3.20
#